data_AF-A0A7J7NJ53-F1
#
_entry.id   AF-A0A7J7NJ53-F1
#
_cell.length_a   1.000
_cell.length_b   1.000
_cell.length_c   1.000
_cell.angle_alpha   90.00
_cell.angle_beta   90.00
_cell.angle_gamma   90.00
#
_symmetry.space_group_name_H-M   'P 1'
#
loop_
_entity.id
_entity.type
_entity.pdbx_description
1 polymer ?
#
loop_
_entity_poly.entity_id
_entity_poly.type
_entity_poly.pdbx_seq_one_letter_code
_entity_poly.pdbx_strand_id
1 'polypeptide(L)'
;MCFRIARVVRDYAVGIMREPSALLPTNTFDDLTSRGWKASELRLKSWDDLQKLWYVLLKEKNMLMTQRQMLNAQNLQFPNPERIPKVRKSMCRIKHVLTERAIEDPDPRRSAEMKRMINAL
;
A
#
# COMPACT_ATOMS: atom_id res chain seq x y z
N MET A 1 20.75 15.85 -17.78
CA MET A 1 20.71 14.90 -16.64
C MET A 1 19.36 14.18 -16.48
N CYS A 2 18.64 13.83 -17.57
CA CYS A 2 17.27 13.28 -17.49
C CYS A 2 17.13 11.77 -17.81
N PHE A 3 18.21 11.07 -18.12
CA PHE A 3 18.10 9.70 -18.68
C PHE A 3 18.17 8.55 -17.65
N ARG A 4 18.52 8.81 -16.38
CA ARG A 4 18.78 7.74 -15.39
C ARG A 4 17.53 7.30 -14.61
N ILE A 5 16.50 8.14 -14.50
CA ILE A 5 15.21 7.77 -13.87
C ILE A 5 14.37 6.90 -14.83
N ALA A 6 14.48 7.11 -16.14
CA ALA A 6 13.71 6.37 -17.14
C ALA A 6 14.07 4.87 -17.21
N ARG A 7 15.27 4.46 -16.79
CA ARG A 7 15.68 3.05 -16.83
C ARG A 7 15.13 2.23 -15.66
N VAL A 8 15.07 2.81 -14.46
CA VAL A 8 14.50 2.13 -13.28
C VAL A 8 13.00 1.88 -13.46
N VAL A 9 12.29 2.78 -14.13
CA VAL A 9 10.86 2.59 -14.48
C VAL A 9 10.68 1.50 -15.54
N ARG A 10 11.63 1.37 -16.49
CA ARG A 10 11.59 0.35 -17.55
C ARG A 10 11.90 -1.06 -17.02
N ASP A 11 12.81 -1.19 -16.05
CA ASP A 11 13.14 -2.48 -15.44
C ASP A 11 12.08 -2.95 -14.42
N TYR A 12 11.34 -2.04 -13.78
CA TYR A 12 10.15 -2.38 -12.99
C TYR A 12 8.90 -2.71 -13.83
N ALA A 13 8.90 -2.36 -15.12
CA ALA A 13 7.77 -2.58 -16.03
C ALA A 13 7.65 -4.04 -16.51
N VAL A 14 8.69 -4.86 -16.39
CA VAL A 14 8.67 -6.25 -16.91
C VAL A 14 8.03 -7.24 -15.93
N GLY A 15 7.89 -6.90 -14.63
CA GLY A 15 7.38 -7.82 -13.61
C GLY A 15 6.00 -7.50 -13.00
N ILE A 16 5.47 -6.28 -13.15
CA ILE A 16 4.21 -5.86 -12.47
C ILE A 16 3.30 -5.04 -13.40
N MET A 17 3.43 -5.19 -14.72
CA MET A 17 2.43 -4.72 -15.67
C MET A 17 1.63 -5.93 -16.14
N ARG A 18 0.53 -6.23 -15.43
CA ARG A 18 -0.49 -7.15 -15.91
C ARG A 18 -0.95 -6.65 -17.29
N GLU A 19 -0.97 -7.55 -18.27
CA GLU A 19 -1.21 -7.25 -19.69
C GLU A 19 -2.38 -6.29 -19.98
N PRO A 20 -2.26 -5.44 -21.02
CA PRO A 20 -3.29 -4.52 -21.44
C PRO A 20 -4.16 -5.10 -22.57
N SER A 21 -4.85 -6.23 -22.36
CA SER A 21 -6.01 -6.60 -23.20
C SER A 21 -6.84 -7.72 -22.56
N ALA A 22 -7.69 -7.36 -21.60
CA ALA A 22 -8.88 -8.15 -21.34
C ALA A 22 -10.00 -7.17 -20.98
N LEU A 23 -10.91 -7.04 -21.93
CA LEU A 23 -12.23 -6.43 -21.82
C LEU A 23 -12.82 -6.67 -20.43
N LEU A 24 -13.33 -5.59 -19.84
CA LEU A 24 -14.05 -5.57 -18.56
C LEU A 24 -14.81 -6.86 -18.29
N PRO A 25 -14.46 -7.62 -17.23
CA PRO A 25 -15.46 -8.13 -16.34
C PRO A 25 -15.63 -7.05 -15.28
N THR A 26 -16.86 -6.61 -15.04
CA THR A 26 -17.27 -6.11 -13.74
C THR A 26 -17.03 -7.22 -12.72
N ASN A 27 -15.76 -7.42 -12.35
CA ASN A 27 -15.39 -8.30 -11.26
C ASN A 27 -15.95 -7.61 -10.02
N THR A 28 -17.07 -8.14 -9.55
CA THR A 28 -17.65 -7.96 -8.22
C THR A 28 -16.61 -8.12 -7.09
N PHE A 29 -15.40 -8.57 -7.39
CA PHE A 29 -14.22 -8.55 -6.51
C PHE A 29 -13.59 -7.18 -6.27
N ASP A 30 -13.71 -6.21 -7.18
CA ASP A 30 -13.20 -4.85 -6.94
C ASP A 30 -14.12 -4.07 -5.98
N ASP A 31 -15.40 -4.43 -5.87
CA ASP A 31 -16.32 -3.82 -4.90
C ASP A 31 -16.09 -4.34 -3.45
N LEU A 32 -15.51 -5.53 -3.30
CA LEU A 32 -15.01 -6.00 -2.00
C LEU A 32 -13.82 -5.15 -1.50
N THR A 33 -13.08 -4.48 -2.39
CA THR A 33 -12.02 -3.51 -2.02
C THR A 33 -12.56 -2.12 -1.68
N SER A 34 -13.86 -1.88 -1.83
CA SER A 34 -14.48 -0.61 -1.43
C SER A 34 -14.39 -0.38 0.09
N ARG A 35 -14.31 -1.45 0.88
CA ARG A 35 -14.18 -1.43 2.35
C ARG A 35 -12.71 -1.45 2.78
N GLY A 36 -12.24 -0.32 3.31
CA GLY A 36 -10.91 -0.23 3.93
C GLY A 36 -10.81 -1.01 5.24
N TRP A 37 -9.61 -1.48 5.58
CA TRP A 37 -9.32 -2.25 6.80
C TRP A 37 -9.79 -1.53 8.07
N LYS A 38 -10.55 -2.21 8.93
CA LYS A 38 -10.95 -1.68 10.24
C LYS A 38 -9.86 -1.95 11.27
N ALA A 39 -9.72 -1.06 12.25
CA ALA A 39 -8.74 -1.22 13.33
C ALA A 39 -8.98 -2.52 14.15
N SER A 40 -10.25 -2.89 14.38
CA SER A 40 -10.62 -4.13 15.07
C SER A 40 -10.13 -5.39 14.37
N GLU A 41 -10.17 -5.41 13.02
CA GLU A 41 -9.74 -6.54 12.20
C GLU A 41 -8.20 -6.68 12.22
N LEU A 42 -7.48 -5.54 12.26
CA LEU A 42 -6.02 -5.50 12.30
C LEU A 42 -5.45 -5.87 13.68
N ARG A 43 -6.16 -5.56 14.76
CA ARG A 43 -5.73 -5.90 16.14
C ARG A 43 -5.64 -7.40 16.40
N LEU A 44 -6.41 -8.21 15.67
CA LEU A 44 -6.42 -9.67 15.81
C LEU A 44 -5.32 -10.38 15.00
N LYS A 45 -4.51 -9.65 14.23
CA LYS A 45 -3.48 -10.23 13.34
C LYS A 45 -2.09 -10.24 13.97
N SER A 46 -1.29 -11.24 13.60
CA SER A 46 0.12 -11.35 13.99
C SER A 46 0.96 -10.21 13.40
N TRP A 47 2.16 -10.00 13.94
CA TRP A 47 3.09 -8.98 13.40
C TRP A 47 3.48 -9.31 11.95
N ASP A 48 3.80 -10.57 11.65
CA ASP A 48 4.17 -11.01 10.29
C ASP A 48 3.05 -10.81 9.27
N ASP A 49 1.80 -11.07 9.65
CA ASP A 49 0.66 -10.86 8.74
C ASP A 49 0.41 -9.38 8.47
N LEU A 50 0.59 -8.52 9.49
CA LEU A 50 0.51 -7.07 9.31
C LEU A 50 1.65 -6.55 8.43
N GLN A 51 2.86 -7.12 8.54
CA GLN A 51 3.99 -6.77 7.69
C GLN A 51 3.74 -7.19 6.23
N LYS A 52 3.26 -8.42 6.00
CA LYS A 52 2.88 -8.88 4.66
C LYS A 52 1.78 -7.99 4.06
N LEU A 53 0.77 -7.64 4.85
CA LEU A 53 -0.29 -6.74 4.43
C LEU A 53 0.25 -5.35 4.08
N TRP A 54 1.19 -4.81 4.85
CA TRP A 54 1.88 -3.57 4.54
C TRP A 54 2.55 -3.61 3.16
N TYR A 55 3.25 -4.70 2.83
CA TYR A 55 3.90 -4.86 1.51
C TYR A 55 2.89 -4.93 0.37
N VAL A 56 1.75 -5.61 0.56
CA VAL A 56 0.67 -5.64 -0.44
C VAL A 56 0.13 -4.23 -0.70
N LEU A 57 -0.18 -3.49 0.37
CA LEU A 57 -0.65 -2.10 0.28
C LEU A 57 0.40 -1.17 -0.33
N LEU A 58 1.68 -1.40 -0.04
CA LEU A 58 2.79 -0.63 -0.60
C LEU A 58 2.91 -0.84 -2.12
N LYS A 59 2.79 -2.08 -2.59
CA LYS A 59 2.76 -2.40 -4.03
C LYS A 59 1.57 -1.74 -4.72
N GLU A 60 0.39 -1.79 -4.12
CA GLU A 60 -0.80 -1.12 -4.64
C GLU A 60 -0.62 0.40 -4.70
N LYS A 61 -0.10 1.03 -3.63
CA LYS A 61 0.21 2.47 -3.60
C LYS A 61 1.16 2.85 -4.73
N ASN A 62 2.22 2.07 -4.94
CA ASN A 62 3.20 2.34 -5.99
C ASN A 62 2.58 2.20 -7.38
N MET A 63 1.78 1.16 -7.63
CA MET A 63 1.04 0.99 -8.88
C MET A 63 0.10 2.18 -9.15
N LEU A 64 -0.69 2.60 -8.17
CA LEU A 64 -1.62 3.73 -8.31
C LEU A 64 -0.89 5.06 -8.55
N MET A 65 0.27 5.25 -7.92
CA MET A 65 1.10 6.44 -8.15
C MET A 65 1.65 6.48 -9.57
N THR A 66 2.14 5.35 -10.10
CA THR A 66 2.60 5.24 -11.48
C THR A 66 1.46 5.48 -12.47
N GLN A 67 0.29 4.85 -12.26
CA GLN A 67 -0.89 5.08 -13.10
C GLN A 67 -1.31 6.55 -13.12
N ARG A 68 -1.35 7.21 -11.95
CA ARG A 68 -1.66 8.64 -11.85
C ARG A 68 -0.67 9.50 -12.63
N GLN A 69 0.63 9.19 -12.55
CA GLN A 69 1.65 9.91 -13.31
C GLN A 69 1.50 9.71 -14.82
N MET A 70 1.22 8.48 -15.27
CA MET A 70 1.00 8.18 -16.68
C MET A 70 -0.23 8.90 -17.24
N LEU A 71 -1.36 8.86 -16.53
CA LEU A 71 -2.58 9.54 -16.95
C LEU A 71 -2.40 11.06 -16.98
N ASN A 72 -1.72 11.62 -15.98
CA ASN A 72 -1.39 13.05 -15.96
C ASN A 72 -0.49 13.46 -17.15
N ALA A 73 0.47 12.61 -17.54
CA ALA A 73 1.30 12.86 -18.72
C ALA A 73 0.50 12.80 -20.04
N GLN A 74 -0.61 12.08 -20.06
CA GLN A 74 -1.53 11.97 -21.20
C GLN A 74 -2.71 12.97 -21.11
N ASN A 75 -2.73 13.87 -20.11
CA ASN A 75 -3.85 14.76 -19.80
C ASN A 75 -5.20 14.03 -19.59
N LEU A 76 -5.16 12.77 -19.14
CA LEU A 76 -6.34 11.97 -18.82
C LEU A 76 -6.64 12.03 -17.32
N GLN A 77 -7.92 12.07 -16.98
CA GLN A 77 -8.38 12.08 -15.59
C GLN A 77 -8.28 10.69 -14.97
N PHE A 78 -7.93 10.65 -13.68
CA PHE A 78 -7.86 9.39 -12.94
C PHE A 78 -9.29 8.90 -12.61
N PRO A 79 -9.68 7.68 -13.00
CA PRO A 79 -11.06 7.23 -12.87
C PRO A 79 -11.54 7.09 -11.41
N ASN A 80 -10.65 6.81 -10.45
CA ASN A 80 -11.02 6.51 -9.05
C ASN A 80 -10.09 7.17 -8.00
N PRO A 81 -10.07 8.51 -7.89
CA PRO A 81 -9.10 9.23 -7.06
C PRO A 81 -9.21 8.89 -5.56
N GLU A 82 -10.36 8.39 -5.09
CA GLU A 82 -10.62 7.96 -3.72
C GLU A 82 -9.81 6.73 -3.29
N ARG A 83 -9.29 5.95 -4.24
CA ARG A 83 -8.54 4.73 -3.94
C ARG A 83 -7.21 5.01 -3.23
N ILE A 84 -6.48 6.04 -3.65
CA ILE A 84 -5.18 6.42 -3.06
C ILE A 84 -5.34 6.79 -1.57
N PRO A 85 -6.29 7.67 -1.16
CA PRO A 85 -6.59 7.92 0.24
C PRO A 85 -6.99 6.67 1.04
N LYS A 86 -7.76 5.73 0.46
CA LYS A 86 -8.17 4.49 1.15
C LYS A 86 -6.97 3.59 1.49
N VAL A 87 -6.04 3.41 0.55
CA VAL A 87 -4.80 2.65 0.77
C VAL A 87 -3.95 3.33 1.86
N ARG A 88 -3.76 4.66 1.77
CA ARG A 88 -3.01 5.43 2.77
C ARG A 88 -3.63 5.34 4.17
N LYS A 89 -4.96 5.41 4.28
CA LYS A 89 -5.67 5.26 5.56
C LYS A 89 -5.45 3.87 6.16
N SER A 90 -5.49 2.82 5.34
CA SER A 90 -5.25 1.44 5.79
C SER A 90 -3.82 1.26 6.29
N MET A 91 -2.83 1.82 5.58
CA MET A 91 -1.43 1.86 6.02
C MET A 91 -1.30 2.58 7.38
N CYS A 92 -1.91 3.77 7.52
CA CYS A 92 -1.89 4.51 8.79
C CYS A 92 -2.45 3.69 9.96
N ARG A 93 -3.56 2.96 9.74
CA ARG A 93 -4.15 2.09 10.77
C ARG A 93 -3.23 0.96 11.19
N ILE A 94 -2.48 0.36 10.26
CA ILE A 94 -1.49 -0.68 10.60
C ILE A 94 -0.41 -0.09 11.52
N LYS A 95 0.15 1.08 11.16
CA LYS A 95 1.13 1.77 12.02
C LYS A 95 0.56 2.09 13.39
N HIS A 96 -0.69 2.54 13.44
CA HIS A 96 -1.37 2.85 14.69
C HIS A 96 -1.50 1.61 15.59
N VAL A 97 -2.02 0.50 15.08
CA VAL A 97 -2.16 -0.76 15.83
C VAL A 97 -0.81 -1.30 16.31
N LEU A 98 0.24 -1.21 15.48
CA LEU A 98 1.59 -1.61 15.90
C LEU A 98 2.14 -0.69 17.00
N THR A 99 1.84 0.61 16.94
CA THR A 99 2.25 1.57 17.96
C THR A 99 1.51 1.34 19.27
N GLU A 100 0.21 1.03 19.23
CA GLU A 100 -0.58 0.63 20.41
C GLU A 100 0.10 -0.55 21.12
N ARG A 101 0.46 -1.60 20.38
CA ARG A 101 1.15 -2.80 20.92
C ARG A 101 2.50 -2.46 21.56
N ALA A 102 3.29 -1.62 20.89
CA ALA A 102 4.58 -1.19 21.42
C ALA A 102 4.48 -0.35 22.70
N ILE A 103 3.32 0.27 22.99
CA ILE A 103 3.07 1.02 24.23
C ILE A 103 2.64 0.08 25.35
N GLU A 104 1.88 -0.97 25.02
CA GLU A 104 1.41 -1.98 25.98
C GLU A 104 2.54 -2.88 26.49
N ASP A 105 3.60 -3.09 25.70
CA ASP A 105 4.77 -3.86 26.10
C ASP A 105 5.47 -3.24 27.33
N PRO A 106 5.58 -3.97 28.48
CA PRO A 106 6.15 -3.44 29.71
C PRO A 106 7.69 -3.33 29.67
N ASP A 107 8.36 -4.02 28.73
CA ASP A 107 9.81 -3.96 28.57
C ASP A 107 10.20 -2.79 27.64
N PRO A 108 10.93 -1.77 28.15
CA PRO A 108 11.35 -0.63 27.35
C PRO A 108 12.24 -0.99 26.15
N ARG A 109 13.00 -2.09 26.22
CA ARG A 109 13.90 -2.53 25.13
C ARG A 109 13.09 -3.05 23.95
N ARG A 110 12.11 -3.91 24.22
CA ARG A 110 11.19 -4.47 23.21
C ARG A 110 10.32 -3.37 22.59
N SER A 111 9.81 -2.46 23.41
CA SER A 111 9.07 -1.28 22.92
C SER A 111 9.92 -0.42 21.97
N ALA A 112 11.19 -0.17 22.32
CA ALA A 112 12.10 0.62 21.50
C ALA A 112 12.43 -0.08 20.17
N GLU A 113 12.66 -1.39 20.18
CA GLU A 113 12.87 -2.18 18.97
C GLU A 113 11.63 -2.17 18.07
N MET A 114 10.44 -2.41 18.63
CA MET A 114 9.20 -2.39 17.88
C MET A 114 8.94 -1.01 17.26
N LYS A 115 9.18 0.09 18.00
CA LYS A 115 9.11 1.47 17.48
C LYS A 115 10.09 1.71 16.33
N ARG A 116 11.32 1.19 16.41
CA ARG A 116 12.29 1.27 15.31
C ARG A 116 11.78 0.54 14.07
N MET A 117 11.25 -0.67 14.24
CA MET A 117 10.68 -1.45 13.14
C MET A 117 9.47 -0.75 12.51
N ILE A 118 8.57 -0.17 13.31
CA ILE A 118 7.40 0.59 12.83
C ILE A 118 7.82 1.80 12.00
N ASN A 119 8.88 2.49 12.41
CA ASN A 119 9.41 3.64 11.68
C ASN A 119 10.12 3.24 10.38
N ALA A 120 10.61 2.01 10.28
CA ALA A 120 11.23 1.45 9.09
C ALA A 120 10.20 0.94 8.05
N LEU A 121 8.92 0.79 8.42
CA LEU A 121 7.82 0.45 7.50
C LEU A 121 7.42 1.65 6.62
#